data_AF-A0A453IKZ8-F1
#
_entry.id   AF-A0A453IKZ8-F1
#
_cell.length_a   1.000
_cell.length_b   1.000
_cell.length_c   1.000
_cell.angle_alpha   90.00
_cell.angle_beta   90.00
_cell.angle_gamma   90.00
#
_symmetry.space_group_name_H-M   'P 1'
#
loop_
_entity.id
_entity.type
_entity.pdbx_description
1 polymer ?
#
loop_
_entity_poly.entity_id
_entity_poly.type
_entity_poly.pdbx_seq_one_letter_code
_entity_poly.pdbx_strand_id
1 'polypeptide(L)'
;GGMELPYPFGFSSGCTIRLGCHVGADGVGAAWLGGARELGLLVRNVTSRALILDLPADCSRRFNESVEALFSDSYAPASRNALVATSCSAAAGAPQTSNCSGPPYRYMDMPSSHCTANESIRCILPPPRPHSNLTSGHHFLNKSEVLRSNCTVLVSAVSYSDAGGPSLLLGALELDWWVPGPCRCDARANCTQLPATRTRPEAFQCECPEGLQGDGFVDGTGCWEVSKSKCDRSNYLRDCGKIVLVGLIMAGNLLMHLIS
;
A
#
# COMPACT_ATOMS: atom_id res chain seq x y z
N GLY A 1 -13.01 9.63 15.36
CA GLY A 1 -12.62 10.34 14.12
C GLY A 1 -13.15 9.55 12.95
N GLY A 2 -13.81 10.19 11.99
CA GLY A 2 -14.32 9.53 10.79
C GLY A 2 -13.22 9.46 9.74
N MET A 3 -12.72 8.26 9.45
CA MET A 3 -11.88 8.03 8.28
C MET A 3 -12.81 7.97 7.07
N GLU A 4 -12.69 8.94 6.17
CA GLU A 4 -13.41 8.91 4.90
C GLU A 4 -12.70 7.94 3.97
N LEU A 5 -13.45 6.94 3.49
CA LEU A 5 -12.92 5.86 2.67
C LEU A 5 -13.44 6.04 1.24
N PRO A 6 -12.55 6.16 0.24
CA PRO A 6 -12.98 6.17 -1.15
C PRO A 6 -13.52 4.80 -1.54
N TYR A 7 -14.41 4.75 -2.53
CA TYR A 7 -14.71 3.47 -3.18
C TYR A 7 -13.40 2.87 -3.74
N PRO A 8 -13.15 1.56 -3.61
CA PRO A 8 -14.08 0.50 -3.19
C PRO A 8 -13.93 0.03 -1.73
N PHE A 9 -13.31 0.86 -0.88
CA PHE A 9 -13.03 0.52 0.51
C PHE A 9 -14.24 0.77 1.41
N GLY A 10 -14.42 -0.07 2.42
CA GLY A 10 -15.43 0.19 3.46
C GLY A 10 -15.57 -0.94 4.46
N PHE A 11 -16.41 -0.72 5.48
CA PHE A 11 -16.58 -1.66 6.61
C PHE A 11 -17.71 -2.67 6.40
N SER A 12 -18.59 -2.42 5.43
CA SER A 12 -19.74 -3.25 5.12
C SER A 12 -19.34 -4.48 4.31
N SER A 13 -20.13 -5.56 4.41
CA SER A 13 -19.88 -6.80 3.66
C SER A 13 -20.03 -6.65 2.14
N GLY A 14 -20.69 -5.60 1.66
CA GLY A 14 -20.85 -5.30 0.24
C GLY A 14 -19.68 -4.54 -0.40
N CYS A 15 -18.70 -4.10 0.39
CA CYS A 15 -17.52 -3.40 -0.13
C CYS A 15 -16.56 -4.41 -0.77
N THR A 16 -16.04 -4.09 -1.96
CA THR A 16 -15.07 -4.95 -2.67
C THR A 16 -13.83 -5.18 -1.82
N ILE A 17 -13.32 -4.13 -1.16
CA ILE A 17 -12.20 -4.23 -0.23
C ILE A 17 -12.71 -3.90 1.17
N ARG A 18 -13.02 -4.96 1.90
CA ARG A 18 -13.59 -4.87 3.24
C ARG A 18 -12.51 -4.59 4.29
N LEU A 19 -12.78 -3.60 5.12
CA LEU A 19 -12.01 -3.25 6.31
C LEU A 19 -12.78 -3.65 7.58
N GLY A 20 -12.04 -3.97 8.64
CA GLY A 20 -12.56 -4.09 10.00
C GLY A 20 -12.29 -2.81 10.78
N CYS A 21 -13.21 -2.42 11.66
CA CYS A 21 -13.00 -1.30 12.58
C CYS A 21 -12.86 -1.85 14.00
N HIS A 22 -11.83 -1.41 14.72
CA HIS A 22 -11.66 -1.68 16.14
C HIS A 22 -11.55 -0.36 16.88
N VAL A 23 -12.37 -0.18 17.92
CA VAL A 23 -12.32 1.00 18.78
C VAL A 23 -11.50 0.64 20.03
N GLY A 24 -10.39 1.34 20.22
CA GLY A 24 -9.54 1.21 21.39
C GLY A 24 -10.22 1.72 22.67
N ALA A 25 -9.60 1.45 23.82
CA ALA A 25 -10.10 1.92 25.11
C ALA A 25 -10.09 3.45 25.25
N ASP A 26 -9.29 4.13 24.44
CA ASP A 26 -9.22 5.59 24.29
C ASP A 26 -10.33 6.17 23.39
N GLY A 27 -11.20 5.31 22.84
CA GLY A 27 -12.27 5.71 21.93
C GLY A 27 -11.81 5.98 20.50
N VAL A 28 -10.54 5.72 20.17
CA VAL A 28 -9.99 5.92 18.82
C VAL A 28 -10.23 4.66 17.99
N GLY A 29 -10.86 4.83 16.83
CA GLY A 29 -11.09 3.76 15.87
C GLY A 29 -9.89 3.53 14.96
N ALA A 30 -9.48 2.28 14.80
CA ALA A 30 -8.43 1.82 13.88
C ALA A 30 -9.03 0.91 12.81
N ALA A 31 -8.64 1.12 11.55
CA ALA A 31 -9.08 0.31 10.41
C ALA A 31 -8.08 -0.79 10.08
N TRP A 32 -8.55 -2.00 9.82
CA TRP A 32 -7.73 -3.18 9.56
C TRP A 32 -8.14 -3.85 8.26
N LEU A 33 -7.19 -4.29 7.43
CA LEU A 33 -7.49 -5.03 6.21
C LEU A 33 -7.97 -6.46 6.53
N GLY A 34 -9.00 -6.92 5.82
CA GLY A 34 -9.46 -8.31 5.88
C GLY A 34 -10.16 -8.73 7.17
N GLY A 35 -10.40 -7.79 8.10
CA GLY A 35 -11.12 -8.06 9.37
C GLY A 35 -10.38 -8.92 10.39
N ALA A 36 -9.19 -9.44 10.06
CA ALA A 36 -8.37 -10.27 10.94
C ALA A 36 -7.24 -9.44 11.58
N ARG A 37 -7.54 -8.87 12.76
CA ARG A 37 -6.55 -8.11 13.58
C ARG A 37 -5.30 -8.94 13.89
N GLU A 38 -5.48 -10.26 14.01
CA GLU A 38 -4.44 -11.26 14.31
C GLU A 38 -3.20 -11.11 13.41
N LEU A 39 -3.37 -10.64 12.16
CA LEU A 39 -2.29 -10.51 11.18
C LEU A 39 -1.61 -9.14 11.20
N GLY A 40 -2.08 -8.20 12.02
CA GLY A 40 -1.44 -6.90 12.19
C GLY A 40 -1.54 -5.95 10.99
N LEU A 41 -2.50 -6.16 10.08
CA LEU A 41 -2.67 -5.38 8.84
C LEU A 41 -3.41 -4.05 9.06
N LEU A 42 -2.82 -3.18 9.87
CA LEU A 42 -3.39 -1.87 10.21
C LEU A 42 -3.31 -0.93 9.00
N VAL A 43 -4.42 -0.29 8.65
CA VAL A 43 -4.47 0.67 7.56
C VAL A 43 -3.86 1.99 8.03
N ARG A 44 -2.75 2.39 7.40
CA ARG A 44 -2.08 3.68 7.63
C ARG A 44 -2.70 4.77 6.77
N ASN A 45 -2.90 4.50 5.47
CA ASN A 45 -3.43 5.48 4.53
C ASN A 45 -4.09 4.80 3.32
N VAL A 46 -5.09 5.45 2.75
CA VAL A 46 -5.72 5.04 1.50
C VAL A 46 -5.57 6.17 0.49
N THR A 47 -5.04 5.86 -0.68
CA THR A 47 -4.90 6.80 -1.80
C THR A 47 -5.65 6.29 -3.01
N SER A 48 -5.77 7.12 -4.05
CA SER A 48 -6.39 6.72 -5.32
C SER A 48 -5.68 5.55 -6.01
N ARG A 49 -4.41 5.28 -5.69
CA ARG A 49 -3.60 4.25 -6.37
C ARG A 49 -3.16 3.11 -5.46
N ALA A 50 -3.03 3.37 -4.16
CA ALA A 50 -2.43 2.44 -3.22
C ALA A 50 -3.12 2.44 -1.86
N LEU A 51 -3.16 1.26 -1.24
CA LEU A 51 -3.49 1.07 0.17
C LEU A 51 -2.19 0.86 0.95
N ILE A 52 -1.89 1.74 1.90
CA ILE A 52 -0.67 1.67 2.71
C ILE A 52 -1.02 1.09 4.07
N LEU A 53 -0.34 -0.01 4.42
CA LEU A 53 -0.49 -0.70 5.69
C LEU A 53 0.73 -0.48 6.57
N ASP A 54 0.49 -0.39 7.88
CA ASP A 54 1.48 -0.67 8.90
C ASP A 54 1.68 -2.19 9.00
N LEU A 55 2.91 -2.64 8.86
CA LEU A 55 3.30 -4.03 9.08
C LEU A 55 4.56 -4.08 9.96
N PRO A 56 4.45 -3.69 11.25
CA PRO A 56 5.59 -3.66 12.15
C PRO A 56 6.19 -5.06 12.34
N ALA A 57 7.41 -5.14 12.87
CA ALA A 57 8.05 -6.41 13.18
C ALA A 57 7.17 -7.24 14.12
N ASP A 58 6.88 -8.48 13.75
CA ASP A 58 6.19 -9.45 14.59
C ASP A 58 6.56 -10.89 14.18
N CYS A 59 7.34 -11.55 15.01
CA CYS A 59 7.82 -12.91 14.75
C CYS A 59 6.82 -14.01 15.18
N SER A 60 5.64 -13.64 15.68
CA SER A 60 4.54 -14.57 15.93
C SER A 60 3.70 -14.89 14.68
N ARG A 61 3.82 -14.08 13.62
CA ARG A 61 3.03 -14.22 12.39
C ARG A 61 3.45 -15.45 11.59
N ARG A 62 2.48 -16.32 11.31
CA ARG A 62 2.68 -17.45 10.39
C ARG A 62 2.80 -16.96 8.95
N PHE A 63 3.85 -17.37 8.26
CA PHE A 63 4.16 -16.89 6.92
C PHE A 63 3.05 -17.19 5.91
N ASN A 64 2.63 -18.46 5.78
CA ASN A 64 1.62 -18.84 4.79
C ASN A 64 0.28 -18.15 5.03
N GLU A 65 -0.20 -18.10 6.27
CA GLU A 65 -1.47 -17.43 6.62
C GLU A 65 -1.41 -15.92 6.32
N SER A 66 -0.27 -15.29 6.60
CA SER A 66 -0.05 -13.87 6.28
C SER A 66 -0.02 -13.63 4.77
N VAL A 67 0.68 -14.48 4.01
CA VAL A 67 0.72 -14.39 2.54
C VAL A 67 -0.67 -14.65 1.93
N GLU A 68 -1.47 -15.55 2.49
CA GLU A 68 -2.85 -15.72 2.04
C GLU A 68 -3.69 -14.45 2.24
N ALA A 69 -3.53 -13.74 3.36
CA ALA A 69 -4.26 -12.51 3.64
C ALA A 69 -3.79 -11.29 2.84
N LEU A 70 -2.53 -11.26 2.39
CA LEU A 70 -1.98 -10.16 1.60
C LEU A 70 -2.38 -10.20 0.12
N PHE A 71 -2.89 -11.34 -0.36
CA PHE A 71 -3.20 -11.57 -1.76
C PHE A 71 -4.67 -11.95 -1.94
N SER A 72 -5.41 -11.13 -2.67
CA SER A 72 -6.82 -11.36 -2.96
C SER A 72 -7.15 -11.17 -4.45
N ASP A 73 -8.43 -11.30 -4.77
CA ASP A 73 -8.98 -10.96 -6.08
C ASP A 73 -9.10 -9.44 -6.31
N SER A 74 -8.70 -8.60 -5.36
CA SER A 74 -8.88 -7.13 -5.42
C SER A 74 -7.69 -6.34 -4.87
N TYR A 75 -6.62 -7.01 -4.44
CA TYR A 75 -5.36 -6.38 -4.04
C TYR A 75 -4.23 -7.39 -3.96
N ALA A 76 -3.00 -6.90 -4.08
CA ALA A 76 -1.77 -7.64 -3.84
C ALA A 76 -0.62 -6.70 -3.46
N PRO A 77 0.45 -7.20 -2.82
CA PRO A 77 1.63 -6.39 -2.52
C PRO A 77 2.24 -5.82 -3.81
N ALA A 78 2.41 -4.51 -3.86
CA ALA A 78 3.04 -3.83 -4.98
C ALA A 78 4.52 -4.25 -5.15
N SER A 79 5.06 -4.23 -6.37
CA SER A 79 6.44 -4.63 -6.69
C SER A 79 7.50 -3.71 -6.11
N ARG A 80 7.10 -2.59 -5.50
CA ARG A 80 8.01 -1.69 -4.78
C ARG A 80 8.23 -2.11 -3.34
N ASN A 81 7.63 -3.23 -2.91
CA ASN A 81 7.85 -3.79 -1.59
C ASN A 81 8.91 -4.88 -1.59
N ALA A 82 9.51 -5.07 -0.42
CA ALA A 82 10.17 -6.31 -0.02
C ALA A 82 9.46 -6.88 1.21
N LEU A 83 9.19 -8.19 1.22
CA LEU A 83 8.70 -8.86 2.43
C LEU A 83 9.88 -9.33 3.27
N VAL A 84 9.82 -9.08 4.58
CA VAL A 84 10.86 -9.47 5.52
C VAL A 84 10.40 -10.73 6.24
N ALA A 85 11.16 -11.80 6.12
CA ALA A 85 10.83 -13.12 6.65
C ALA A 85 12.02 -13.74 7.38
N THR A 86 11.76 -14.76 8.18
CA THR A 86 12.81 -15.52 8.88
C THR A 86 12.56 -17.02 8.78
N SER A 87 13.53 -17.81 9.25
CA SER A 87 13.46 -19.27 9.29
C SER A 87 13.19 -19.89 7.91
N CYS A 88 13.81 -19.32 6.87
CA CYS A 88 13.71 -19.80 5.50
C CYS A 88 14.66 -20.98 5.27
N SER A 89 14.18 -22.05 4.64
CA SER A 89 15.02 -23.24 4.38
C SER A 89 16.16 -22.92 3.40
N ALA A 90 17.37 -23.47 3.64
CA ALA A 90 18.53 -23.24 2.74
C ALA A 90 18.36 -23.84 1.34
N ALA A 91 17.45 -24.81 1.18
CA ALA A 91 17.01 -25.35 -0.10
C ALA A 91 16.08 -24.40 -0.87
N ALA A 92 15.67 -23.28 -0.27
CA ALA A 92 14.93 -22.22 -0.94
C ALA A 92 15.85 -21.44 -1.88
N GLY A 93 16.24 -22.07 -2.99
CA GLY A 93 16.76 -21.39 -4.18
C GLY A 93 15.66 -20.61 -4.91
N ALA A 94 14.71 -20.00 -4.19
CA ALA A 94 13.80 -19.04 -4.80
C ALA A 94 14.67 -17.85 -5.23
N PRO A 95 14.76 -17.54 -6.53
CA PRO A 95 15.72 -16.54 -7.05
C PRO A 95 15.52 -15.13 -6.47
N GLN A 96 14.41 -14.90 -5.76
CA GLN A 96 14.03 -13.63 -5.16
C GLN A 96 14.22 -13.54 -3.65
N THR A 97 14.78 -14.57 -2.99
CA THR A 97 15.03 -14.54 -1.54
C THR A 97 16.51 -14.30 -1.26
N SER A 98 16.84 -13.17 -0.61
CA SER A 98 18.21 -12.77 -0.30
C SER A 98 18.35 -12.32 1.14
N ASN A 99 19.57 -12.08 1.61
CA ASN A 99 19.77 -11.40 2.89
C ASN A 99 19.30 -9.95 2.75
N CYS A 100 18.57 -9.45 3.75
CA CYS A 100 18.19 -8.04 3.78
C CYS A 100 19.44 -7.14 3.91
N SER A 101 19.34 -5.90 3.41
CA SER A 101 20.43 -4.94 3.46
C SER A 101 20.57 -4.33 4.86
N GLY A 102 21.79 -4.34 5.38
CA GLY A 102 22.07 -3.80 6.71
C GLY A 102 21.73 -4.78 7.84
N PRO A 103 21.89 -4.33 9.10
CA PRO A 103 21.84 -5.23 10.24
C PRO A 103 20.40 -5.60 10.63
N PRO A 104 20.16 -6.84 11.10
CA PRO A 104 18.81 -7.36 11.35
C PRO A 104 17.94 -6.51 12.30
N TYR A 105 18.56 -5.85 13.30
CA TYR A 105 17.83 -5.00 14.25
C TYR A 105 17.00 -3.90 13.57
N ARG A 106 17.42 -3.39 12.40
CA ARG A 106 16.65 -2.39 11.63
C ARG A 106 15.22 -2.85 11.31
N TYR A 107 15.02 -4.16 11.18
CA TYR A 107 13.76 -4.78 10.81
C TYR A 107 12.99 -5.36 11.99
N MET A 108 13.59 -5.39 13.19
CA MET A 108 13.07 -6.12 14.36
C MET A 108 12.99 -5.29 15.64
N ASP A 109 13.62 -4.10 15.68
CA ASP A 109 13.79 -3.29 16.89
C ASP A 109 12.48 -2.60 17.29
N MET A 110 11.59 -3.40 17.89
CA MET A 110 10.37 -2.96 18.54
C MET A 110 10.11 -3.77 19.81
N PRO A 111 9.72 -3.12 20.93
CA PRO A 111 9.50 -3.80 22.22
C PRO A 111 8.47 -4.95 22.18
N SER A 112 7.56 -4.92 21.21
CA SER A 112 6.47 -5.88 21.05
C SER A 112 6.65 -6.81 19.84
N SER A 113 7.85 -6.93 19.28
CA SER A 113 8.05 -7.65 18.02
C SER A 113 8.04 -9.18 18.16
N HIS A 114 8.04 -9.73 19.38
CA HIS A 114 8.19 -11.18 19.61
C HIS A 114 9.42 -11.81 18.93
N CYS A 115 10.33 -11.00 18.40
CA CYS A 115 11.51 -11.41 17.66
C CYS A 115 12.70 -11.54 18.60
N THR A 116 13.64 -12.41 18.25
CA THR A 116 14.92 -12.54 18.97
C THR A 116 16.08 -12.00 18.13
N ALA A 117 17.11 -11.47 18.78
CA ALA A 117 18.26 -10.84 18.10
C ALA A 117 19.06 -11.80 17.19
N ASN A 118 18.87 -13.11 17.33
CA ASN A 118 19.60 -14.14 16.59
C ASN A 118 18.89 -14.62 15.32
N GLU A 119 17.77 -14.02 14.94
CA GLU A 119 17.00 -14.45 13.77
C GLU A 119 17.70 -14.11 12.45
N SER A 120 17.74 -15.09 11.55
CA SER A 120 18.32 -14.97 10.21
C SER A 120 17.30 -14.39 9.23
N ILE A 121 17.23 -13.06 9.22
CA ILE A 121 16.29 -12.33 8.38
C ILE A 121 16.64 -12.43 6.89
N ARG A 122 15.60 -12.65 6.08
CA ARG A 122 15.63 -12.70 4.63
C ARG A 122 14.63 -11.71 4.03
N CYS A 123 14.99 -11.14 2.90
CA CYS A 123 14.14 -10.27 2.11
C CYS A 123 13.67 -11.04 0.88
N ILE A 124 12.35 -11.08 0.69
CA ILE A 124 11.71 -11.60 -0.51
C ILE A 124 11.41 -10.40 -1.40
N LEU A 125 12.09 -10.35 -2.53
CA LEU A 125 12.07 -9.25 -3.48
C LEU A 125 11.12 -9.54 -4.65
N PRO A 126 10.68 -8.50 -5.38
CA PRO A 126 10.05 -8.68 -6.69
C PRO A 126 11.08 -9.25 -7.70
N PRO A 127 10.62 -9.95 -8.75
CA PRO A 127 11.50 -10.38 -9.84
C PRO A 127 12.23 -9.20 -10.51
N PRO A 128 13.50 -9.38 -10.95
CA PRO A 128 14.24 -8.37 -11.69
C PRO A 128 13.47 -7.95 -12.93
N ARG A 129 13.36 -6.65 -13.16
CA ARG A 129 12.66 -6.11 -14.34
C ARG A 129 13.50 -6.42 -15.59
N PRO A 130 12.92 -7.00 -16.66
CA PRO A 130 13.51 -6.86 -17.98
C PRO A 130 13.57 -5.37 -18.33
N HIS A 131 14.71 -4.89 -18.82
CA HIS A 131 14.94 -3.47 -19.17
C HIS A 131 14.13 -2.97 -20.38
N SER A 132 13.05 -3.64 -20.78
CA SER A 132 12.29 -3.30 -21.97
C SER A 132 10.82 -3.03 -21.63
N ASN A 133 10.44 -1.79 -21.91
CA ASN A 133 9.10 -1.23 -21.89
C ASN A 133 8.49 -1.00 -20.50
N LEU A 134 8.70 0.23 -20.04
CA LEU A 134 7.93 0.95 -19.03
C LEU A 134 6.47 1.12 -19.48
N THR A 135 5.77 0.03 -19.80
CA THR A 135 4.31 0.05 -19.76
C THR A 135 3.93 0.12 -18.29
N SER A 136 3.23 1.20 -17.90
CA SER A 136 2.64 1.45 -16.58
C SER A 136 1.64 0.37 -16.16
N GLY A 137 2.07 -0.89 -16.11
CA GLY A 137 1.33 -2.01 -15.56
C GLY A 137 1.61 -2.06 -14.07
N HIS A 138 0.57 -2.09 -13.26
CA HIS A 138 0.68 -2.38 -11.85
C HIS A 138 1.37 -3.73 -11.69
N HIS A 139 2.59 -3.70 -11.19
CA HIS A 139 3.39 -4.90 -10.97
C HIS A 139 3.23 -5.25 -9.49
N PHE A 140 2.75 -6.45 -9.22
CA PHE A 140 2.62 -6.99 -7.87
C PHE A 140 3.62 -8.12 -7.66
N LEU A 141 3.93 -8.41 -6.40
CA LEU A 141 4.66 -9.63 -6.05
C LEU A 141 3.86 -10.84 -6.57
N ASN A 142 4.55 -11.91 -6.96
CA ASN A 142 3.86 -13.13 -7.36
C ASN A 142 3.65 -14.04 -6.14
N LYS A 143 2.39 -14.34 -5.81
CA LYS A 143 2.04 -15.16 -4.64
C LYS A 143 2.79 -16.50 -4.61
N SER A 144 2.83 -17.21 -5.74
CA SER A 144 3.49 -18.52 -5.86
C SER A 144 5.01 -18.41 -5.73
N GLU A 145 5.62 -17.29 -6.12
CA GLU A 145 7.04 -17.01 -5.90
C GLU A 145 7.33 -16.72 -4.42
N VAL A 146 6.49 -15.91 -3.79
CA VAL A 146 6.61 -15.61 -2.36
C VAL A 146 6.48 -16.88 -1.52
N LEU A 147 5.49 -17.74 -1.81
CA LEU A 147 5.31 -19.01 -1.11
C LEU A 147 6.47 -19.99 -1.34
N ARG A 148 7.15 -19.92 -2.49
CA ARG A 148 8.35 -20.74 -2.78
C ARG A 148 9.59 -20.37 -1.95
N SER A 149 9.56 -19.25 -1.22
CA SER A 149 10.65 -18.89 -0.30
C SER A 149 10.80 -19.85 0.88
N ASN A 150 9.78 -20.70 1.15
CA ASN A 150 9.78 -21.68 2.23
C ASN A 150 10.22 -21.09 3.59
N CYS A 151 9.81 -19.86 3.87
CA CYS A 151 9.94 -19.23 5.17
C CYS A 151 8.74 -19.62 6.06
N THR A 152 8.94 -19.65 7.38
CA THR A 152 7.87 -20.03 8.31
C THR A 152 7.24 -18.83 9.01
N VAL A 153 7.94 -17.68 9.05
CA VAL A 153 7.49 -16.46 9.73
C VAL A 153 7.60 -15.25 8.81
N LEU A 154 6.54 -14.44 8.74
CA LEU A 154 6.55 -13.12 8.10
C LEU A 154 6.79 -12.05 9.17
N VAL A 155 8.00 -11.50 9.21
CA VAL A 155 8.41 -10.56 10.25
C VAL A 155 7.84 -9.17 9.98
N SER A 156 8.05 -8.63 8.79
CA SER A 156 7.68 -7.24 8.45
C SER A 156 7.65 -7.04 6.92
N ALA A 157 7.61 -5.79 6.48
CA ALA A 157 7.79 -5.38 5.09
C ALA A 157 8.57 -4.06 5.00
N VAL A 158 9.07 -3.80 3.80
CA VAL A 158 9.69 -2.54 3.41
C VAL A 158 9.00 -2.06 2.15
N SER A 159 8.53 -0.81 2.14
CA SER A 159 8.01 -0.17 0.93
C SER A 159 8.97 0.92 0.44
N TYR A 160 9.20 1.01 -0.87
CA TYR A 160 9.93 2.11 -1.48
C TYR A 160 8.98 3.26 -1.84
N SER A 161 9.28 4.45 -1.30
CA SER A 161 8.57 5.69 -1.58
C SER A 161 9.51 6.71 -2.23
N ASP A 162 9.03 7.39 -3.26
CA ASP A 162 9.67 8.53 -3.92
C ASP A 162 9.02 9.87 -3.54
N ALA A 163 7.96 9.84 -2.73
CA ALA A 163 7.29 11.04 -2.23
C ALA A 163 8.26 11.86 -1.35
N GLY A 164 8.76 12.97 -1.89
CA GLY A 164 9.76 13.82 -1.21
C GLY A 164 11.22 13.36 -1.37
N GLY A 165 11.48 12.37 -2.22
CA GLY A 165 12.81 11.79 -2.47
C GLY A 165 12.85 10.27 -2.26
N PRO A 166 13.88 9.57 -2.79
CA PRO A 166 14.00 8.12 -2.68
C PRO A 166 14.19 7.70 -1.22
N SER A 167 13.24 6.93 -0.69
CA SER A 167 13.23 6.48 0.70
C SER A 167 12.70 5.05 0.86
N LEU A 168 13.14 4.37 1.90
CA LEU A 168 12.64 3.05 2.31
C LEU A 168 11.86 3.20 3.61
N LEU A 169 10.59 2.80 3.56
CA LEU A 169 9.68 2.78 4.70
C LEU A 169 9.71 1.39 5.32
N LEU A 170 10.44 1.25 6.42
CA LEU A 170 10.48 0.02 7.21
C LEU A 170 9.17 -0.15 7.98
N GLY A 171 8.70 -1.39 8.12
CA GLY A 171 7.44 -1.68 8.81
C GLY A 171 6.21 -1.18 8.05
N ALA A 172 6.32 -0.98 6.74
CA ALA A 172 5.24 -0.52 5.90
C ALA A 172 5.09 -1.44 4.69
N LEU A 173 3.85 -1.63 4.25
CA LEU A 173 3.52 -2.42 3.08
C LEU A 173 2.56 -1.64 2.20
N GLU A 174 2.89 -1.52 0.91
CA GLU A 174 1.98 -0.95 -0.07
C GLU A 174 1.23 -2.05 -0.82
N LEU A 175 -0.10 -1.97 -0.86
CA LEU A 175 -0.91 -2.83 -1.69
C LEU A 175 -1.40 -2.05 -2.91
N ASP A 176 -1.12 -2.59 -4.09
CA ASP A 176 -1.90 -2.26 -5.28
C ASP A 176 -3.27 -2.92 -5.13
N TRP A 177 -4.31 -2.25 -5.60
CA TRP A 177 -5.69 -2.72 -5.47
C TRP A 177 -6.46 -2.54 -6.76
N TRP A 178 -7.61 -3.19 -6.90
CA TRP A 178 -8.43 -3.07 -8.10
C TRP A 178 -9.87 -3.50 -7.84
N VAL A 179 -10.75 -3.11 -8.75
CA VAL A 179 -12.14 -3.54 -8.77
C VAL A 179 -12.31 -4.61 -9.84
N PRO A 180 -12.87 -5.79 -9.51
CA PRO A 180 -13.11 -6.80 -10.51
C PRO A 180 -14.22 -6.42 -11.50
N GLY A 181 -14.06 -6.86 -12.74
CA GLY A 181 -15.00 -6.65 -13.83
C GLY A 181 -14.53 -5.59 -14.84
N PRO A 182 -15.43 -5.19 -15.76
CA PRO A 182 -15.12 -4.19 -16.77
C PRO A 182 -15.08 -2.78 -16.19
N CYS A 183 -14.43 -1.86 -16.91
CA CYS A 183 -14.36 -0.45 -16.55
C CYS A 183 -15.73 0.15 -16.22
N ARG A 184 -15.88 0.71 -15.02
CA ARG A 184 -17.05 1.47 -14.56
C ARG A 184 -16.61 2.76 -13.88
N CYS A 185 -15.91 3.60 -14.63
CA CYS A 185 -15.40 4.88 -14.17
C CYS A 185 -16.41 6.01 -14.42
N ASP A 186 -16.27 7.10 -13.67
CA ASP A 186 -16.91 8.38 -13.99
C ASP A 186 -16.56 8.82 -15.42
N ALA A 187 -17.46 9.56 -16.08
CA ALA A 187 -17.25 10.00 -17.45
C ALA A 187 -16.01 10.90 -17.64
N ARG A 188 -15.53 11.51 -16.55
CA ARG A 188 -14.33 12.36 -16.53
C ARG A 188 -13.08 11.64 -16.00
N ALA A 189 -13.18 10.35 -15.68
CA ALA A 189 -12.08 9.54 -15.17
C ALA A 189 -11.41 8.72 -16.28
N ASN A 190 -10.13 8.43 -16.10
CA ASN A 190 -9.41 7.45 -16.91
C ASN A 190 -9.58 6.06 -16.33
N CYS A 191 -9.86 5.07 -17.17
CA CYS A 191 -9.86 3.67 -16.77
C CYS A 191 -8.54 2.99 -17.14
N THR A 192 -7.92 2.32 -16.17
CA THR A 192 -6.79 1.43 -16.38
C THR A 192 -7.26 -0.01 -16.21
N GLN A 193 -7.27 -0.78 -17.29
CA GLN A 193 -7.52 -2.22 -17.21
C GLN A 193 -6.28 -2.94 -16.68
N LEU A 194 -6.53 -3.87 -15.77
CA LEU A 194 -5.50 -4.67 -15.12
C LEU A 194 -5.61 -6.12 -15.59
N PRO A 195 -4.46 -6.79 -15.82
CA PRO A 195 -4.47 -8.19 -16.17
C PRO A 195 -5.12 -9.01 -15.04
N ALA A 196 -6.10 -9.81 -15.45
CA ALA A 196 -6.89 -10.75 -14.67
C ALA A 196 -6.11 -11.54 -13.61
N THR A 197 -6.74 -11.80 -12.46
CA THR A 197 -6.38 -12.97 -11.64
C THR A 197 -6.92 -14.24 -12.32
N ARG A 198 -6.41 -15.43 -11.99
CA ARG A 198 -6.91 -16.70 -12.58
C ARG A 198 -8.41 -16.92 -12.36
N THR A 199 -8.98 -16.29 -11.33
CA THR A 199 -10.37 -16.39 -10.89
C THR A 199 -11.27 -15.32 -11.49
N ARG A 200 -10.72 -14.17 -11.94
CA ARG A 200 -11.50 -13.06 -12.51
C ARG A 200 -10.83 -12.47 -13.74
N PRO A 201 -11.40 -12.65 -14.95
CA PRO A 201 -10.77 -12.35 -16.23
C PRO A 201 -10.59 -10.85 -16.51
N GLU A 202 -11.19 -9.98 -15.70
CA GLU A 202 -11.13 -8.53 -15.89
C GLU A 202 -11.06 -7.84 -14.53
N ALA A 203 -10.26 -6.79 -14.47
CA ALA A 203 -10.14 -5.89 -13.33
C ALA A 203 -9.79 -4.48 -13.82
N PHE A 204 -10.13 -3.47 -13.04
CA PHE A 204 -9.85 -2.08 -13.38
C PHE A 204 -9.56 -1.22 -12.15
N GLN A 205 -8.85 -0.12 -12.40
CA GLN A 205 -8.81 1.05 -11.53
C GLN A 205 -9.32 2.27 -12.32
N CYS A 206 -9.89 3.23 -11.60
CA CYS A 206 -10.26 4.53 -12.13
C CYS A 206 -9.37 5.60 -11.50
N GLU A 207 -8.98 6.58 -12.29
CA GLU A 207 -8.22 7.72 -11.80
C GLU A 207 -8.77 9.03 -12.39
N CYS A 208 -8.93 10.03 -11.52
CA CYS A 208 -9.23 11.39 -11.95
C CYS A 208 -7.99 12.04 -12.60
N PRO A 209 -8.12 12.58 -13.83
CA PRO A 209 -7.08 13.37 -14.47
C PRO A 209 -6.65 14.59 -13.61
N GLU A 210 -5.47 15.13 -13.92
CA GLU A 210 -4.95 16.33 -13.27
C GLU A 210 -5.97 17.48 -13.34
N GLY A 211 -6.19 18.16 -12.20
CA GLY A 211 -7.18 19.23 -12.06
C GLY A 211 -8.57 18.78 -11.59
N LEU A 212 -8.82 17.47 -11.57
CA LEU A 212 -10.01 16.87 -10.97
C LEU A 212 -9.65 16.13 -9.67
N GLN A 213 -10.63 16.00 -8.78
CA GLN A 213 -10.50 15.27 -7.53
C GLN A 213 -11.64 14.27 -7.37
N GLY A 214 -11.36 13.18 -6.66
CA GLY A 214 -12.32 12.15 -6.32
C GLY A 214 -11.74 10.75 -6.48
N ASP A 215 -12.59 9.74 -6.31
CA ASP A 215 -12.19 8.33 -6.49
C ASP A 215 -12.28 7.86 -7.96
N GLY A 216 -12.99 8.61 -8.81
CA GLY A 216 -13.13 8.32 -10.23
C GLY A 216 -14.07 7.18 -10.59
N PHE A 217 -14.79 6.59 -9.64
CA PHE A 217 -15.74 5.49 -9.91
C PHE A 217 -17.18 6.00 -10.01
N VAL A 218 -17.97 5.40 -10.90
CA VAL A 218 -19.40 5.74 -11.04
C VAL A 218 -20.23 5.36 -9.81
N ASP A 219 -19.84 4.29 -9.11
CA ASP A 219 -20.48 3.82 -7.87
C ASP A 219 -19.89 4.51 -6.62
N GLY A 220 -18.91 5.39 -6.82
CA GLY A 220 -18.26 6.17 -5.78
C GLY A 220 -18.64 7.65 -5.83
N THR A 221 -17.67 8.49 -5.49
CA THR A 221 -17.79 9.95 -5.55
C THR A 221 -17.54 10.51 -6.95
N GLY A 222 -16.94 9.72 -7.84
CA GLY A 222 -16.63 10.11 -9.20
C GLY A 222 -15.47 11.10 -9.26
N CYS A 223 -15.38 11.89 -10.33
CA CYS A 223 -14.42 13.00 -10.43
C CYS A 223 -15.16 14.31 -10.45
N TRP A 224 -14.65 15.34 -9.78
CA TRP A 224 -15.18 16.71 -9.81
C TRP A 224 -14.07 17.75 -9.90
N GLU A 225 -14.41 18.94 -10.38
CA GLU A 225 -13.46 20.07 -10.41
C GLU A 225 -13.20 20.55 -8.99
N VAL A 226 -11.91 20.68 -8.65
CA VAL A 226 -11.54 21.43 -7.45
C VAL A 226 -11.76 22.89 -7.80
N SER A 227 -12.79 23.50 -7.24
CA SER A 227 -12.93 24.96 -7.31
C SER A 227 -11.63 25.53 -6.77
N LYS A 228 -10.80 26.13 -7.64
CA LYS A 228 -9.64 26.92 -7.21
C LYS A 228 -10.21 27.97 -6.28
N SER A 229 -10.11 27.75 -4.96
CA SER A 229 -10.41 28.79 -4.00
C SER A 229 -9.56 29.96 -4.47
N LYS A 230 -10.21 31.07 -4.86
CA LYS A 230 -9.51 32.33 -5.05
C LYS A 230 -8.78 32.54 -3.74
N CYS A 231 -7.48 32.25 -3.71
CA CYS A 231 -6.64 32.60 -2.58
C CYS A 231 -6.59 34.11 -2.57
N ASP A 232 -7.59 34.73 -1.92
CA ASP A 232 -7.51 36.12 -1.53
C ASP A 232 -6.40 36.15 -0.49
N ARG A 233 -5.27 36.75 -0.86
CA ARG A 233 -4.02 36.74 -0.10
C ARG A 233 -4.13 37.77 1.03
N SER A 234 -5.11 37.59 1.92
CA SER A 234 -5.30 38.43 3.11
C SER A 234 -6.00 37.63 4.21
N ASN A 235 -5.28 37.44 5.32
CA ASN A 235 -5.75 36.99 6.64
C ASN A 235 -5.80 35.48 6.98
N TYR A 236 -5.00 34.61 6.34
CA TYR A 236 -4.80 33.22 6.82
C TYR A 236 -3.62 33.10 7.82
N LEU A 237 -3.65 33.87 8.89
CA LEU A 237 -2.83 33.64 10.08
C LEU A 237 -3.68 33.91 11.32
N ARG A 238 -4.68 33.05 11.55
CA ARG A 238 -5.26 32.77 12.87
C ARG A 238 -6.24 31.62 12.76
N ASP A 239 -6.01 30.63 13.60
CA ASP A 239 -6.82 29.47 13.96
C ASP A 239 -6.79 28.16 13.16
N CYS A 240 -6.64 27.11 13.98
CA CYS A 240 -6.81 25.67 13.76
C CYS A 240 -5.80 24.92 12.89
N GLY A 241 -4.79 24.39 13.57
CA GLY A 241 -4.13 23.16 13.16
C GLY A 241 -5.09 21.97 13.17
N LYS A 242 -5.21 21.33 12.01
CA LYS A 242 -5.33 19.88 11.77
C LYS A 242 -5.29 19.68 10.27
N ILE A 243 -4.10 19.35 9.77
CA ILE A 243 -3.85 19.08 8.36
C ILE A 243 -4.55 17.76 8.01
N VAL A 244 -5.64 17.84 7.26
CA VAL A 244 -6.13 16.72 6.45
C VAL A 244 -5.37 16.81 5.13
N LEU A 245 -4.32 16.01 4.99
CA LEU A 245 -3.55 15.95 3.76
C LEU A 245 -4.29 15.04 2.78
N VAL A 246 -5.32 15.56 2.12
CA VAL A 246 -5.81 14.96 0.88
C VAL A 246 -4.70 15.16 -0.15
N GLY A 247 -4.19 14.05 -0.67
CA GLY A 247 -2.98 13.99 -1.49
C GLY A 247 -3.01 14.96 -2.67
N LEU A 248 -2.15 15.97 -2.60
CA LEU A 248 -1.69 16.80 -3.71
C LEU A 248 -0.27 17.26 -3.38
N ILE A 249 0.74 16.50 -3.81
CA ILE A 249 2.05 17.09 -4.13
C ILE A 249 2.51 16.49 -5.45
N MET A 250 2.08 17.12 -6.53
CA MET A 250 2.88 17.25 -7.74
C MET A 250 2.78 18.71 -8.18
N ALA A 251 3.60 19.55 -7.56
CA ALA A 251 3.92 20.86 -8.11
C ALA A 251 5.37 20.78 -8.59
N GLY A 252 5.55 20.40 -9.85
CA GLY A 252 6.76 20.76 -10.57
C GLY A 252 6.81 22.27 -10.71
N ASN A 253 7.94 22.87 -10.34
CA ASN A 253 8.41 24.13 -10.93
C ASN A 253 9.91 24.31 -10.66
N LEU A 254 10.67 24.18 -11.75
CA LEU A 254 11.65 25.16 -12.22
C LEU A 254 12.18 26.15 -11.16
N LEU A 255 13.44 25.96 -10.75
CA LEU A 255 14.28 27.08 -10.35
C LEU A 255 15.64 26.97 -11.04
N MET A 256 15.69 27.50 -12.26
CA MET A 256 16.92 28.04 -12.83
C MET A 256 17.36 29.25 -11.99
N HIS A 257 18.65 29.25 -11.65
CA HIS A 257 19.46 30.37 -11.18
C HIS A 257 19.12 31.03 -9.84
N LEU A 258 20.05 30.92 -8.86
CA LEU A 258 20.98 32.01 -8.52
C LEU A 258 21.95 31.66 -7.36
N ILE A 259 23.22 32.00 -7.61
CA ILE A 259 24.28 32.43 -6.67
C ILE A 259 25.25 31.35 -6.13
N SER A 260 26.43 31.38 -6.79
CA SER A 260 27.83 31.19 -6.35
C SER A 260 28.28 29.92 -5.63
#